data_AF-A0A9B0T9V2-F1
#
_entry.id   AF-A0A9B0T9V2-F1
#
_cell.length_a   1.000
_cell.length_b   1.000
_cell.length_c   1.000
_cell.angle_alpha   90.00
_cell.angle_beta   90.00
_cell.angle_gamma   90.00
#
_symmetry.space_group_name_H-M   'P 1'
#
loop_
_entity.id
_entity.type
_entity.pdbx_description
1 polymer ?
#
loop_
_entity_poly.entity_id
_entity_poly.type
_entity_poly.pdbx_seq_one_letter_code
_entity_poly.pdbx_strand_id
1 'polypeptide(L)'
;MDLEVEGFANLTLELGHTSAESHPRAPPQGLPGASLLVRAEAAILQVPNPRGLWLPAAQEALQLLLSVALPFFQGSSKVARTYFSPPASLSLPEGDPLAAPPRAVSRGPLAAPTFTSLGKASREEKKLSQTGLQSSRLPVLWDHRPRRATGMEVPKAPLSSSTMKTPRKQQLEALAALQFVLTFLFMGTSFTLLVLFLLFTSFWSLSVLYFVWLYLDWDTPNQGGRRSEWIRNWTVWKHLRDYFPIKLVKTAELPPTQNYVMGAHPHGIMTTGFFCNFNTESNAFSQKFPGLRPSMVALAGLFRLPIFRDYIMLSGLCPVSRQSLDFILSQPQRGQAVVIIVGGAQESLYSGPGQHCVVLRKRKGFVHLALQHGASLVPVYSFGENDVFKVKTFATDSWQYLCQTTFKKLMGFAPCIFSGRGLFSANSWGLMPFAVPITTVVGRPIQVPQRLNPTKKEVDHYHMLYMKALEQLFEEHKESCGVSASTRLTFM
;
A
#
# COMPACT_ATOMS: atom_id res chain seq x y z
N MET A 1 -1.69 6.00 17.79
CA MET A 1 -3.03 5.40 18.01
C MET A 1 -3.46 4.91 16.64
N ASP A 2 -3.08 3.67 16.36
CA ASP A 2 -3.03 3.10 15.02
C ASP A 2 -4.44 2.76 14.51
N LEU A 3 -4.64 2.92 13.20
CA LEU A 3 -5.92 2.76 12.48
C LEU A 3 -6.45 1.30 12.41
N GLU A 4 -6.26 0.50 13.46
CA GLU A 4 -6.75 -0.89 13.56
C GLU A 4 -7.32 -1.26 14.95
N VAL A 5 -8.10 -0.38 15.59
CA VAL A 5 -8.85 -0.76 16.81
C VAL A 5 -10.30 -0.29 16.77
N GLU A 6 -11.14 -1.00 16.04
CA GLU A 6 -12.58 -1.09 16.34
C GLU A 6 -12.94 -2.58 16.39
N GLY A 7 -12.73 -3.18 17.56
CA GLY A 7 -12.97 -4.60 17.79
C GLY A 7 -13.13 -4.99 19.25
N PHE A 8 -13.39 -4.05 20.16
CA PHE A 8 -13.68 -4.32 21.58
C PHE A 8 -14.58 -3.23 22.17
N ALA A 9 -15.87 -3.30 21.85
CA ALA A 9 -16.93 -2.60 22.58
C ALA A 9 -18.24 -3.32 22.30
N ASN A 10 -18.44 -4.46 22.97
CA ASN A 10 -19.75 -5.10 23.21
C ASN A 10 -19.51 -6.38 24.02
N LEU A 11 -19.24 -6.23 25.32
CA LEU A 11 -19.62 -7.23 26.33
C LEU A 11 -19.45 -6.64 27.74
N THR A 12 -20.34 -5.75 28.12
CA THR A 12 -20.61 -5.47 29.54
C THR A 12 -22.02 -4.88 29.62
N LEU A 13 -23.00 -5.75 29.84
CA LEU A 13 -24.24 -5.52 30.57
C LEU A 13 -25.03 -6.84 30.59
N GLU A 14 -25.62 -7.14 31.74
CA GLU A 14 -26.27 -8.40 32.17
C GLU A 14 -25.27 -9.51 32.57
N LEU A 15 -25.21 -10.03 33.80
CA LEU A 15 -26.23 -10.28 34.83
C LEU A 15 -25.69 -10.03 36.25
N GLY A 16 -26.57 -9.61 37.14
CA GLY A 16 -26.29 -9.40 38.55
C GLY A 16 -26.48 -10.62 39.45
N HIS A 17 -25.96 -10.48 40.67
CA HIS A 17 -26.30 -11.13 41.94
C HIS A 17 -26.27 -12.66 42.07
N THR A 18 -25.38 -13.17 42.94
CA THR A 18 -25.78 -13.84 44.20
C THR A 18 -24.58 -14.15 45.11
N SER A 19 -24.83 -13.91 46.41
CA SER A 19 -24.26 -14.39 47.68
C SER A 19 -22.77 -14.67 47.92
N ALA A 20 -22.39 -14.25 49.13
CA ALA A 20 -21.12 -14.39 49.81
C ALA A 20 -20.82 -15.80 50.30
N GLU A 21 -19.54 -16.16 50.33
CA GLU A 21 -18.93 -16.97 51.40
C GLU A 21 -17.39 -16.80 51.40
N SER A 22 -16.82 -16.89 52.60
CA SER A 22 -15.46 -16.50 53.00
C SER A 22 -14.51 -17.69 53.14
N HIS A 23 -13.25 -17.55 52.67
CA HIS A 23 -11.95 -18.09 53.20
C HIS A 23 -10.89 -18.32 52.08
N PRO A 24 -9.58 -18.52 52.38
CA PRO A 24 -8.52 -17.50 52.37
C PRO A 24 -7.58 -17.58 51.14
N ARG A 25 -6.80 -16.50 50.93
CA ARG A 25 -5.84 -16.32 49.82
C ARG A 25 -4.75 -17.41 49.76
N ALA A 26 -4.58 -18.00 48.58
CA ALA A 26 -3.35 -18.66 48.14
C ALA A 26 -2.45 -17.66 47.36
N PRO A 27 -1.11 -17.80 47.37
CA PRO A 27 -0.21 -16.87 46.68
C PRO A 27 -0.28 -17.05 45.16
N PRO A 28 0.02 -16.01 44.36
CA PRO A 28 -0.17 -16.06 42.92
C PRO A 28 0.84 -17.02 42.26
N GLN A 29 0.31 -17.97 41.49
CA GLN A 29 1.11 -18.80 40.59
C GLN A 29 1.73 -17.91 39.50
N GLY A 30 3.05 -18.06 39.33
CA GLY A 30 3.83 -17.32 38.35
C GLY A 30 3.41 -17.59 36.90
N LEU A 31 3.56 -16.57 36.06
CA LEU A 31 3.33 -16.59 34.62
C LEU A 31 4.04 -17.78 33.93
N PRO A 32 3.39 -18.46 32.97
CA PRO A 32 3.95 -19.63 32.27
C PRO A 32 5.20 -19.35 31.42
N GLY A 33 5.61 -18.08 31.28
CA GLY A 33 6.83 -17.68 30.56
C GLY A 33 8.13 -17.83 31.35
N ALA A 34 8.10 -17.77 32.68
CA ALA A 34 9.31 -17.88 33.51
C ALA A 34 9.91 -19.30 33.48
N SER A 35 9.08 -20.32 33.31
CA SER A 35 9.46 -21.73 33.19
C SER A 35 10.29 -22.04 31.93
N LEU A 36 10.05 -21.33 30.84
CA LEU A 36 10.73 -21.54 29.56
C LEU A 36 12.14 -20.91 29.53
N LEU A 37 12.31 -19.74 30.16
CA LEU A 37 13.61 -19.08 30.31
C LEU A 37 14.55 -19.87 31.23
N VAL A 38 14.05 -20.36 32.36
CA VAL A 38 14.83 -21.19 33.30
C VAL A 38 15.22 -22.54 32.65
N ARG A 39 14.34 -23.12 31.82
CA ARG A 39 14.65 -24.34 31.07
C ARG A 39 15.65 -24.09 29.92
N ALA A 40 15.63 -22.91 29.30
CA ALA A 40 16.59 -22.52 28.28
C ALA A 40 17.99 -22.26 28.87
N GLU A 41 18.07 -21.61 30.05
CA GLU A 41 19.33 -21.45 30.78
C GLU A 41 19.94 -22.81 31.18
N ALA A 42 19.11 -23.72 31.68
CA ALA A 42 19.56 -25.07 32.06
C ALA A 42 20.06 -25.90 30.86
N ALA A 43 19.50 -25.69 29.66
CA ALA A 43 19.91 -26.38 28.44
C ALA A 43 21.24 -25.85 27.86
N ILE A 44 21.52 -24.55 28.03
CA ILE A 44 22.77 -23.91 27.57
C ILE A 44 23.96 -24.35 28.45
N LEU A 45 23.72 -24.61 29.74
CA LEU A 45 24.73 -25.07 30.70
C LEU A 45 25.22 -26.51 30.47
N GLN A 46 24.54 -27.30 29.63
CA GLN A 46 24.92 -28.70 29.34
C GLN A 46 25.78 -28.88 28.08
N VAL A 47 26.13 -27.80 27.36
CA VAL A 47 27.00 -27.88 26.18
C VAL A 47 28.46 -28.04 26.62
N PRO A 48 29.17 -29.12 26.25
CA PRO A 48 30.58 -29.29 26.61
C PRO A 48 31.40 -28.14 26.03
N ASN A 49 32.19 -27.46 26.88
CA ASN A 49 33.01 -26.31 26.55
C ASN A 49 34.45 -26.76 26.16
N PRO A 50 34.81 -26.88 24.88
CA PRO A 50 36.18 -27.13 24.50
C PRO A 50 36.89 -25.78 24.45
N ARG A 51 37.74 -25.52 25.46
CA ARG A 51 38.71 -24.41 25.49
C ARG A 51 38.12 -22.99 25.44
N GLY A 52 37.16 -22.70 26.32
CA GLY A 52 37.29 -21.58 27.26
C GLY A 52 37.53 -20.15 26.77
N LEU A 53 37.00 -19.71 25.62
CA LEU A 53 37.12 -18.29 25.21
C LEU A 53 35.87 -17.60 24.66
N TRP A 54 34.79 -18.30 24.36
CA TRP A 54 33.64 -17.72 23.65
C TRP A 54 32.31 -17.83 24.40
N LEU A 55 32.17 -18.81 25.30
CA LEU A 55 30.91 -19.05 26.01
C LEU A 55 30.53 -17.93 27.00
N PRO A 56 31.45 -17.37 27.81
CA PRO A 56 31.13 -16.25 28.71
C PRO A 56 30.82 -14.96 27.93
N ALA A 57 31.59 -14.66 26.87
CA ALA A 57 31.35 -13.51 26.01
C ALA A 57 30.03 -13.63 25.23
N ALA A 58 29.66 -14.84 24.80
CA ALA A 58 28.38 -15.12 24.18
C ALA A 58 27.21 -15.00 25.17
N GLN A 59 27.39 -15.40 26.44
CA GLN A 59 26.39 -15.20 27.49
C GLN A 59 26.19 -13.72 27.84
N GLU A 60 27.27 -12.94 27.96
CA GLU A 60 27.15 -11.48 28.18
C GLU A 60 26.53 -10.78 26.97
N ALA A 61 26.93 -11.15 25.75
CA ALA A 61 26.33 -10.63 24.52
C ALA A 61 24.85 -11.04 24.39
N LEU A 62 24.47 -12.25 24.82
CA LEU A 62 23.09 -12.74 24.83
C LEU A 62 22.22 -12.04 25.87
N GLN A 63 22.76 -11.73 27.05
CA GLN A 63 22.06 -10.94 28.08
C GLN A 63 21.89 -9.48 27.63
N LEU A 64 22.91 -8.89 27.00
CA LEU A 64 22.79 -7.59 26.33
C LEU A 64 21.76 -7.63 25.19
N LEU A 65 21.77 -8.66 24.36
CA LEU A 65 20.76 -8.90 23.32
C LEU A 65 19.36 -9.07 23.88
N LEU A 66 19.16 -9.80 24.98
CA LEU A 66 17.83 -9.98 25.57
C LEU A 66 17.34 -8.68 26.23
N SER A 67 18.23 -7.92 26.87
CA SER A 67 17.87 -6.61 27.45
C SER A 67 17.58 -5.53 26.39
N VAL A 68 18.23 -5.60 25.24
CA VAL A 68 18.09 -4.64 24.13
C VAL A 68 17.00 -5.09 23.15
N ALA A 69 16.99 -6.34 22.69
CA ALA A 69 16.11 -6.88 21.64
C ALA A 69 14.68 -7.16 22.09
N LEU A 70 14.46 -7.60 23.35
CA LEU A 70 13.13 -7.98 23.84
C LEU A 70 12.11 -6.81 23.80
N PRO A 71 12.49 -5.55 24.09
CA PRO A 71 11.65 -4.37 23.85
C PRO A 71 11.29 -4.12 22.37
N PHE A 72 12.14 -4.47 21.40
CA PHE A 72 11.87 -4.28 19.96
C PHE A 72 10.79 -5.22 19.42
N PHE A 73 10.56 -6.37 20.07
CA PHE A 73 9.49 -7.31 19.73
C PHE A 73 8.19 -7.06 20.51
N GLN A 74 8.26 -6.43 21.70
CA GLN A 74 7.10 -6.22 22.57
C GLN A 74 6.41 -4.86 22.44
N GLY A 75 6.91 -3.94 21.60
CA GLY A 75 6.17 -2.72 21.21
C GLY A 75 5.79 -1.79 22.37
N SER A 76 6.58 -1.73 23.44
CA SER A 76 6.29 -0.87 24.60
C SER A 76 6.98 0.49 24.48
N SER A 77 6.27 1.50 23.99
CA SER A 77 6.74 2.88 23.81
C SER A 77 6.97 3.68 25.11
N LYS A 78 7.00 3.04 26.29
CA LYS A 78 7.02 3.73 27.59
C LYS A 78 8.37 3.74 28.31
N VAL A 79 9.37 2.96 27.88
CA VAL A 79 10.67 2.87 28.60
C VAL A 79 11.64 4.01 28.22
N ALA A 80 11.40 4.73 27.13
CA ALA A 80 12.32 5.75 26.64
C ALA A 80 12.19 7.15 27.30
N ARG A 81 11.22 7.39 28.20
CA ARG A 81 11.03 8.71 28.85
C ARG A 81 11.80 8.90 30.15
N THR A 82 12.40 7.85 30.72
CA THR A 82 13.06 7.92 32.03
C THR A 82 14.56 8.22 31.99
N TYR A 83 15.20 8.19 30.81
CA TYR A 83 16.67 8.34 30.70
C TYR A 83 17.16 9.64 30.07
N PHE A 84 16.26 10.50 29.59
CA PHE A 84 16.63 11.83 29.08
C PHE A 84 15.61 12.87 29.54
N SER A 85 15.71 13.25 30.82
CA SER A 85 15.28 14.58 31.26
C SER A 85 16.54 15.46 31.36
N PRO A 86 16.55 16.67 30.79
CA PRO A 86 17.67 17.60 30.98
C PRO A 86 17.73 18.04 32.45
N PRO A 87 18.92 18.32 33.01
CA PRO A 87 19.03 18.72 34.40
C PRO A 87 18.36 20.09 34.64
N ALA A 88 17.75 20.21 35.80
CA ALA A 88 17.08 21.41 36.30
C ALA A 88 18.02 22.63 36.24
N SER A 89 17.52 23.74 35.70
CA SER A 89 18.19 25.03 35.72
C SER A 89 18.32 25.54 37.16
N LEU A 90 19.55 25.83 37.59
CA LEU A 90 19.85 26.61 38.78
C LEU A 90 19.16 27.98 38.70
N SER A 91 18.42 28.31 39.75
CA SER A 91 17.91 29.65 40.05
C SER A 91 18.97 30.49 40.76
N LEU A 92 18.96 31.80 40.48
CA LEU A 92 19.15 32.98 41.38
C LEU A 92 19.67 34.19 40.56
N PRO A 93 19.36 35.46 40.93
CA PRO A 93 18.13 36.03 41.48
C PRO A 93 17.59 37.23 40.65
N GLU A 94 16.42 37.73 41.05
CA GLU A 94 15.68 38.85 40.45
C GLU A 94 16.43 40.20 40.42
N GLY A 95 16.19 40.96 39.35
CA GLY A 95 16.49 42.38 39.22
C GLY A 95 15.48 43.05 38.29
N ASP A 96 14.79 44.07 38.81
CA ASP A 96 13.61 44.77 38.28
C ASP A 96 13.81 45.60 36.99
N PRO A 97 12.72 46.09 36.34
CA PRO A 97 12.63 46.27 34.89
C PRO A 97 12.84 47.73 34.43
N LEU A 98 13.52 47.93 33.29
CA LEU A 98 13.50 49.21 32.57
C LEU A 98 13.58 49.06 31.05
N ALA A 99 12.61 49.73 30.41
CA ALA A 99 12.66 50.42 29.11
C ALA A 99 12.56 49.64 27.79
N ALA A 100 11.56 50.07 27.02
CA ALA A 100 11.20 49.75 25.64
C ALA A 100 12.31 50.10 24.61
N PRO A 101 12.25 49.55 23.38
CA PRO A 101 13.36 49.63 22.41
C PRO A 101 13.33 50.94 21.60
N PRO A 102 14.48 51.43 21.10
CA PRO A 102 14.50 52.52 20.15
C PRO A 102 14.22 52.04 18.73
N ARG A 103 13.33 52.79 18.06
CA ARG A 103 13.17 52.85 16.60
C ARG A 103 14.41 53.48 15.95
N ALA A 104 14.80 52.96 14.79
CA ALA A 104 15.35 53.69 13.64
C ALA A 104 15.55 52.67 12.49
N VAL A 105 15.38 52.95 11.19
CA VAL A 105 14.94 54.10 10.41
C VAL A 105 14.49 53.56 9.03
N SER A 106 13.54 54.26 8.44
CA SER A 106 12.94 54.13 7.12
C SER A 106 13.92 54.06 5.93
N ARG A 107 13.58 53.23 4.94
CA ARG A 107 13.66 53.62 3.52
C ARG A 107 12.37 53.20 2.80
N GLY A 108 11.66 54.20 2.28
CA GLY A 108 10.45 54.07 1.47
C GLY A 108 10.74 53.73 0.00
N PRO A 109 9.69 53.67 -0.84
CA PRO A 109 9.58 52.69 -1.92
C PRO A 109 9.89 53.26 -3.31
N LEU A 110 10.18 52.38 -4.27
CA LEU A 110 10.16 52.69 -5.70
C LEU A 110 8.99 51.95 -6.38
N ALA A 111 8.39 52.67 -7.31
CA ALA A 111 7.03 52.55 -7.79
C ALA A 111 6.77 51.41 -8.79
N ALA A 112 5.49 51.03 -8.87
CA ALA A 112 4.87 50.34 -9.99
C ALA A 112 4.72 51.27 -11.20
N PRO A 113 4.43 50.73 -12.40
CA PRO A 113 3.69 51.46 -13.42
C PRO A 113 2.23 50.98 -13.47
N THR A 114 1.31 51.92 -13.26
CA THR A 114 -0.08 51.85 -13.68
C THR A 114 -0.21 52.66 -14.97
N PHE A 115 -0.96 52.17 -15.97
CA PHE A 115 -1.44 52.99 -17.08
C PHE A 115 -2.96 52.89 -17.13
N THR A 116 -3.62 54.02 -16.88
CA THR A 116 -5.05 54.33 -17.07
C THR A 116 -5.29 54.67 -18.56
N SER A 117 -6.22 54.00 -19.26
CA SER A 117 -7.64 54.33 -19.46
C SER A 117 -7.98 55.00 -20.81
N LEU A 118 -9.19 54.68 -21.30
CA LEU A 118 -10.21 55.51 -21.98
C LEU A 118 -10.56 55.23 -23.46
N GLY A 119 -11.87 54.98 -23.67
CA GLY A 119 -12.63 55.08 -24.93
C GLY A 119 -13.53 53.85 -25.19
N LYS A 120 -14.80 53.81 -24.74
CA LYS A 120 -16.07 54.11 -25.49
C LYS A 120 -16.23 53.34 -26.83
N ALA A 121 -17.38 52.90 -27.35
CA ALA A 121 -18.76 52.57 -26.92
C ALA A 121 -19.57 52.32 -28.23
N SER A 122 -20.28 51.19 -28.37
CA SER A 122 -21.57 50.94 -29.11
C SER A 122 -21.63 49.42 -29.38
N ARG A 123 -22.69 48.63 -29.15
CA ARG A 123 -24.16 48.71 -29.21
C ARG A 123 -24.72 48.91 -30.62
N GLU A 124 -25.04 47.79 -31.28
CA GLU A 124 -26.17 47.69 -32.20
C GLU A 124 -26.82 46.30 -32.10
N GLU A 125 -28.14 46.28 -32.24
CA GLU A 125 -29.08 45.21 -31.90
C GLU A 125 -30.04 45.05 -33.10
N LYS A 126 -30.44 43.80 -33.44
CA LYS A 126 -31.64 43.40 -34.25
C LYS A 126 -31.62 43.77 -35.77
N LYS A 127 -32.25 43.05 -36.71
CA LYS A 127 -33.45 42.18 -36.70
C LYS A 127 -33.61 41.48 -38.07
N LEU A 128 -34.27 40.29 -38.09
CA LEU A 128 -35.17 39.72 -39.14
C LEU A 128 -34.59 39.44 -40.56
N SER A 129 -35.00 38.44 -41.36
CA SER A 129 -36.28 37.75 -41.51
C SER A 129 -36.15 36.44 -42.32
N GLN A 130 -37.18 35.60 -42.16
CA GLN A 130 -37.48 34.36 -42.90
C GLN A 130 -37.77 34.57 -44.40
N THR A 131 -37.46 33.55 -45.20
CA THR A 131 -38.22 32.94 -46.33
C THR A 131 -37.42 31.67 -46.73
N GLY A 132 -37.91 30.49 -47.11
CA GLY A 132 -39.23 29.92 -47.37
C GLY A 132 -39.06 28.81 -48.43
N LEU A 133 -39.50 27.56 -48.11
CA LEU A 133 -39.80 26.41 -49.00
C LEU A 133 -38.60 25.78 -49.79
N GLN A 134 -38.45 24.46 -50.01
CA GLN A 134 -39.42 23.42 -50.39
C GLN A 134 -38.75 22.02 -50.23
N SER A 135 -39.26 21.11 -49.38
CA SER A 135 -39.87 19.80 -49.71
C SER A 135 -39.21 18.94 -50.81
N SER A 136 -38.72 17.74 -50.43
CA SER A 136 -39.08 16.47 -51.12
C SER A 136 -38.77 15.20 -50.29
N ARG A 137 -39.84 14.69 -49.66
CA ARG A 137 -40.31 13.29 -49.49
C ARG A 137 -39.30 12.11 -49.45
N LEU A 138 -39.36 11.38 -48.32
CA LEU A 138 -39.13 9.93 -48.22
C LEU A 138 -40.24 9.13 -48.94
N PRO A 139 -40.02 7.82 -49.20
CA PRO A 139 -40.83 6.87 -48.44
C PRO A 139 -40.08 5.64 -47.91
N VAL A 140 -40.57 5.20 -46.75
CA VAL A 140 -40.33 3.91 -46.10
C VAL A 140 -41.23 2.86 -46.75
N LEU A 141 -40.74 1.64 -46.99
CA LEU A 141 -41.58 0.45 -46.97
C LEU A 141 -40.78 -0.80 -46.58
N TRP A 142 -41.25 -1.48 -45.53
CA TRP A 142 -40.79 -2.78 -45.07
C TRP A 142 -41.35 -3.89 -45.97
N ASP A 143 -40.51 -4.84 -46.38
CA ASP A 143 -40.97 -6.13 -46.90
C ASP A 143 -40.25 -7.27 -46.17
N HIS A 144 -41.05 -8.20 -45.65
CA HIS A 144 -40.64 -9.41 -44.96
C HIS A 144 -40.79 -10.60 -45.91
N ARG A 145 -39.67 -11.19 -46.38
CA ARG A 145 -39.52 -12.65 -46.56
C ARG A 145 -38.06 -13.04 -46.93
N PRO A 146 -37.61 -14.25 -46.57
CA PRO A 146 -36.18 -14.60 -46.47
C PRO A 146 -35.62 -15.09 -47.81
N ARG A 147 -34.41 -14.64 -48.18
CA ARG A 147 -33.60 -15.27 -49.24
C ARG A 147 -32.30 -15.82 -48.69
N ARG A 148 -32.02 -17.05 -49.12
CA ARG A 148 -30.88 -17.91 -48.78
C ARG A 148 -29.53 -17.24 -49.04
N ALA A 149 -28.60 -17.66 -48.20
CA ALA A 149 -27.19 -17.28 -48.13
C ALA A 149 -26.43 -17.39 -49.46
N THR A 150 -25.63 -16.36 -49.73
CA THR A 150 -24.34 -16.46 -50.40
C THR A 150 -23.35 -15.64 -49.58
N GLY A 151 -22.23 -16.26 -49.23
CA GLY A 151 -21.27 -15.74 -48.26
C GLY A 151 -20.64 -14.41 -48.69
N MET A 152 -20.75 -13.42 -47.81
CA MET A 152 -19.95 -12.22 -47.83
C MET A 152 -19.09 -12.28 -46.56
N GLU A 153 -17.81 -12.63 -46.73
CA GLU A 153 -16.84 -12.57 -45.64
C GLU A 153 -16.71 -11.14 -45.16
N VAL A 154 -17.19 -10.89 -43.94
CA VAL A 154 -16.86 -9.69 -43.17
C VAL A 154 -15.36 -9.74 -42.90
N PRO A 155 -14.55 -8.71 -43.25
CA PRO A 155 -13.14 -8.71 -42.93
C PRO A 155 -12.98 -8.76 -41.41
N LYS A 156 -12.53 -9.92 -40.89
CA LYS A 156 -12.02 -10.01 -39.52
C LYS A 156 -10.86 -9.03 -39.43
N ALA A 157 -10.97 -8.04 -38.54
CA ALA A 157 -9.84 -7.24 -38.11
C ALA A 157 -8.68 -8.20 -37.77
N PRO A 158 -7.45 -7.94 -38.24
CA PRO A 158 -6.35 -8.85 -38.00
C PRO A 158 -6.15 -8.99 -36.50
N LEU A 159 -6.25 -10.23 -36.01
CA LEU A 159 -5.74 -10.63 -34.70
C LEU A 159 -4.32 -10.05 -34.60
N SER A 160 -4.05 -9.28 -33.55
CA SER A 160 -2.74 -8.69 -33.31
C SER A 160 -1.66 -9.74 -33.55
N SER A 161 -0.75 -9.48 -34.49
CA SER A 161 0.40 -10.34 -34.73
C SER A 161 1.16 -10.49 -33.42
N SER A 162 1.04 -11.64 -32.76
CA SER A 162 1.87 -11.98 -31.63
C SER A 162 3.28 -12.20 -32.20
N THR A 163 4.09 -11.15 -32.21
CA THR A 163 5.53 -11.29 -32.49
C THR A 163 6.05 -12.34 -31.51
N MET A 164 6.39 -13.52 -32.03
CA MET A 164 6.91 -14.60 -31.19
C MET A 164 8.16 -14.08 -30.48
N LYS A 165 8.10 -14.03 -29.15
CA LYS A 165 9.23 -13.57 -28.34
C LYS A 165 10.42 -14.49 -28.57
N THR A 166 11.62 -13.92 -28.67
CA THR A 166 12.84 -14.73 -28.74
C THR A 166 12.99 -15.57 -27.47
N PRO A 167 13.58 -16.78 -27.54
CA PRO A 167 13.76 -17.64 -26.36
C PRO A 167 14.51 -16.95 -25.22
N ARG A 168 15.55 -16.17 -25.56
CA ARG A 168 16.31 -15.36 -24.58
C ARG A 168 15.43 -14.33 -23.86
N LYS A 169 14.51 -13.67 -24.57
CA LYS A 169 13.59 -12.71 -23.96
C LYS A 169 12.64 -13.41 -22.98
N GLN A 170 12.08 -14.56 -23.36
CA GLN A 170 11.21 -15.35 -22.50
C GLN A 170 11.94 -15.83 -21.23
N GLN A 171 13.21 -16.24 -21.34
CA GLN A 171 14.04 -16.60 -20.20
C GLN A 171 14.26 -15.43 -19.24
N LEU A 172 14.60 -14.24 -19.76
CA LEU A 172 14.78 -13.04 -18.93
C LEU A 172 13.49 -12.60 -18.23
N GLU A 173 12.35 -12.70 -18.92
CA GLU A 173 11.02 -12.46 -18.33
C GLU A 173 10.71 -13.45 -17.21
N ALA A 174 10.95 -14.75 -17.42
CA ALA A 174 10.75 -15.77 -16.40
C ALA A 174 11.69 -15.59 -15.21
N LEU A 175 12.97 -15.25 -15.44
CA LEU A 175 13.93 -14.96 -14.38
C LEU A 175 13.55 -13.71 -13.57
N ALA A 176 13.06 -12.65 -14.22
CA ALA A 176 12.59 -11.45 -13.54
C ALA A 176 11.37 -11.74 -12.67
N ALA A 177 10.42 -12.52 -13.18
CA ALA A 177 9.23 -12.89 -12.42
C ALA A 177 9.55 -13.89 -11.28
N LEU A 178 10.48 -14.81 -11.48
CA LEU A 178 11.01 -15.65 -10.39
C LEU A 178 11.75 -14.82 -9.34
N GLN A 179 12.61 -13.89 -9.76
CA GLN A 179 13.32 -12.98 -8.84
C GLN A 179 12.33 -12.20 -7.98
N PHE A 180 11.27 -11.65 -8.58
CA PHE A 180 10.23 -10.93 -7.84
C PHE A 180 9.55 -11.82 -6.79
N VAL A 181 9.20 -13.06 -7.15
CA VAL A 181 8.62 -14.06 -6.23
C VAL A 181 9.56 -14.39 -5.08
N LEU A 182 10.81 -14.74 -5.39
CA LEU A 182 11.80 -15.11 -4.39
C LEU A 182 12.12 -13.94 -3.46
N THR A 183 12.17 -12.72 -4.00
CA THR A 183 12.38 -11.52 -3.20
C THR A 183 11.23 -11.28 -2.22
N PHE A 184 9.98 -11.36 -2.68
CA PHE A 184 8.82 -11.17 -1.81
C PHE A 184 8.72 -12.22 -0.71
N LEU A 185 9.02 -13.50 -1.02
CA LEU A 185 8.84 -14.61 -0.07
C LEU A 185 10.01 -14.81 0.89
N PHE A 186 11.24 -14.72 0.39
CA PHE A 186 12.41 -15.24 1.11
C PHE A 186 13.44 -14.18 1.47
N MET A 187 13.46 -13.02 0.82
CA MET A 187 14.53 -12.05 1.04
C MET A 187 14.55 -11.54 2.48
N GLY A 188 13.41 -11.08 3.00
CA GLY A 188 13.31 -10.57 4.37
C GLY A 188 13.70 -11.60 5.42
N THR A 189 13.14 -12.81 5.34
CA THR A 189 13.45 -13.89 6.29
C THR A 189 14.90 -14.35 6.19
N SER A 190 15.41 -14.57 4.98
CA SER A 190 16.79 -15.05 4.77
C SER A 190 17.83 -14.04 5.25
N PHE A 191 17.68 -12.75 4.93
CA PHE A 191 18.61 -11.72 5.39
C PHE A 191 18.51 -11.45 6.89
N THR A 192 17.32 -11.55 7.47
CA THR A 192 17.16 -11.48 8.94
C THR A 192 17.93 -12.61 9.62
N LEU A 193 17.73 -13.85 9.15
CA LEU A 193 18.45 -15.02 9.68
C LEU A 193 19.95 -14.91 9.47
N LEU A 194 20.41 -14.38 8.33
CA LEU A 194 21.83 -14.15 8.07
C LEU A 194 22.44 -13.14 9.06
N VAL A 195 21.80 -11.98 9.26
CA VAL A 195 22.30 -10.95 10.21
C VAL A 195 22.33 -11.50 11.63
N LEU A 196 21.32 -12.28 12.04
CA LEU A 196 21.30 -12.95 13.34
C LEU A 196 22.38 -14.03 13.44
N PHE A 197 22.59 -14.83 12.40
CA PHE A 197 23.62 -15.87 12.37
C PHE A 197 25.02 -15.27 12.49
N LEU A 198 25.33 -14.21 11.72
CA LEU A 198 26.63 -13.54 11.73
C LEU A 198 27.01 -13.02 13.12
N LEU A 199 26.03 -12.67 13.95
CA LEU A 199 26.23 -12.24 15.34
C LEU A 199 26.92 -13.30 16.21
N PHE A 200 26.77 -14.58 15.87
CA PHE A 200 27.38 -15.71 16.57
C PHE A 200 28.64 -16.24 15.87
N THR A 201 29.22 -15.47 14.95
CA THR A 201 30.45 -15.81 14.22
C THR A 201 31.53 -14.76 14.42
N SER A 202 32.73 -14.98 13.89
CA SER A 202 33.80 -13.97 13.88
C SER A 202 33.43 -12.68 13.13
N PHE A 203 32.32 -12.67 12.38
CA PHE A 203 31.80 -11.51 11.65
C PHE A 203 30.74 -10.70 12.43
N TRP A 204 30.60 -10.92 13.74
CA TRP A 204 29.58 -10.28 14.58
C TRP A 204 29.57 -8.74 14.50
N SER A 205 30.74 -8.13 14.27
CA SER A 205 30.89 -6.68 14.16
C SER A 205 30.07 -6.10 13.01
N LEU A 206 29.91 -6.83 11.90
CA LEU A 206 29.05 -6.41 10.79
C LEU A 206 27.58 -6.33 11.20
N SER A 207 27.09 -7.32 11.95
CA SER A 207 25.72 -7.32 12.46
C SER A 207 25.49 -6.20 13.46
N VAL A 208 26.43 -5.97 14.39
CA VAL A 208 26.31 -4.88 15.37
C VAL A 208 26.32 -3.52 14.69
N LEU A 209 27.22 -3.27 13.75
CA LEU A 209 27.23 -2.04 12.96
C LEU A 209 25.91 -1.83 12.21
N TYR A 210 25.37 -2.90 11.62
CA TYR A 210 24.08 -2.84 10.95
C TYR A 210 22.92 -2.54 11.93
N PHE A 211 22.90 -3.15 13.12
CA PHE A 211 21.87 -2.88 14.13
C PHE A 211 21.95 -1.46 14.69
N VAL A 212 23.16 -0.92 14.91
CA VAL A 212 23.35 0.48 15.27
C VAL A 212 22.78 1.39 14.20
N TRP A 213 23.10 1.12 12.93
CA TRP A 213 22.53 1.86 11.81
C TRP A 213 21.01 1.75 11.75
N LEU A 214 20.45 0.55 11.93
CA LEU A 214 19.01 0.30 11.94
C LEU A 214 18.29 1.08 13.05
N TYR A 215 18.93 1.19 14.23
CA TYR A 215 18.42 1.99 15.34
C TYR A 215 18.39 3.48 15.01
N LEU A 216 19.48 4.01 14.43
CA LEU A 216 19.56 5.42 14.04
C LEU A 216 18.61 5.78 12.90
N ASP A 217 18.37 4.84 11.98
CA ASP A 217 17.51 5.00 10.81
C ASP A 217 16.07 4.48 11.04
N TRP A 218 15.68 4.23 12.29
CA TRP A 218 14.44 3.53 12.63
C TRP A 218 13.19 4.19 12.03
N ASP A 219 13.10 5.52 12.08
CA ASP A 219 11.93 6.30 11.66
C ASP A 219 11.91 6.64 10.17
N THR A 220 12.99 6.41 9.43
CA THR A 220 13.09 6.71 7.98
C THR A 220 11.92 6.17 7.15
N PRO A 221 11.41 4.93 7.36
CA PRO A 221 10.23 4.42 6.65
C PRO A 221 9.00 5.32 6.83
N ASN A 222 8.78 5.85 8.04
CA ASN A 222 7.62 6.71 8.33
C ASN A 222 7.81 8.15 7.83
N GLN A 223 8.98 8.48 7.28
CA GLN A 223 9.34 9.80 6.77
C GLN A 223 9.54 9.77 5.24
N GLY A 224 8.76 8.95 4.54
CA GLY A 224 8.78 8.84 3.07
C GLY A 224 9.88 7.92 2.50
N GLY A 225 10.67 7.29 3.37
CA GLY A 225 11.71 6.34 2.98
C GLY A 225 12.87 7.00 2.22
N ARG A 226 13.53 6.22 1.35
CA ARG A 226 14.70 6.67 0.58
C ARG A 226 14.65 6.16 -0.87
N ARG A 227 13.59 6.58 -1.55
CA ARG A 227 13.31 6.22 -2.94
C ARG A 227 14.51 6.54 -3.86
N SER A 228 14.89 5.57 -4.70
CA SER A 228 16.01 5.68 -5.65
C SER A 228 15.50 5.55 -7.08
N GLU A 229 15.63 6.62 -7.88
CA GLU A 229 15.24 6.59 -9.28
C GLU A 229 16.04 5.57 -10.09
N TRP A 230 17.30 5.29 -9.71
CA TRP A 230 18.10 4.24 -10.35
C TRP A 230 17.45 2.86 -10.20
N ILE A 231 17.04 2.49 -8.98
CA ILE A 231 16.36 1.22 -8.71
C ILE A 231 15.02 1.14 -9.42
N ARG A 232 14.23 2.22 -9.42
CA ARG A 232 12.93 2.27 -10.12
C ARG A 232 13.06 2.08 -11.64
N ASN A 233 14.23 2.38 -12.22
CA ASN A 233 14.52 2.27 -13.64
C ASN A 233 15.27 0.97 -14.04
N TRP A 234 15.48 0.03 -13.11
CA TRP A 234 16.15 -1.23 -13.44
C TRP A 234 15.45 -2.00 -14.56
N THR A 235 16.25 -2.56 -15.47
CA THR A 235 15.77 -3.31 -16.64
C THR A 235 14.96 -4.55 -16.25
N VAL A 236 15.20 -5.14 -15.08
CA VAL A 236 14.45 -6.29 -14.55
C VAL A 236 12.95 -5.99 -14.44
N TRP A 237 12.56 -4.75 -14.13
CA TRP A 237 11.14 -4.35 -14.06
C TRP A 237 10.47 -4.34 -15.43
N LYS A 238 11.21 -4.04 -16.50
CA LYS A 238 10.70 -4.13 -17.87
C LYS A 238 10.44 -5.59 -18.26
N HIS A 239 11.33 -6.49 -17.85
CA HIS A 239 11.13 -7.93 -18.03
C HIS A 239 9.94 -8.47 -17.21
N LEU A 240 9.78 -8.02 -15.96
CA LEU A 240 8.64 -8.35 -15.13
C LEU A 240 7.32 -7.86 -15.74
N ARG A 241 7.28 -6.61 -16.22
CA ARG A 241 6.15 -6.05 -16.96
C ARG A 241 5.81 -6.89 -18.20
N ASP A 242 6.81 -7.24 -19.00
CA ASP A 242 6.62 -7.98 -20.24
C ASP A 242 6.23 -9.45 -20.03
N TYR A 243 6.54 -10.02 -18.85
CA TYR A 243 6.11 -11.37 -18.46
C TYR A 243 4.58 -11.45 -18.29
N PHE A 244 3.97 -10.44 -17.66
CA PHE A 244 2.51 -10.33 -17.40
C PHE A 244 1.78 -9.37 -18.34
N PRO A 245 2.34 -9.05 -19.52
CA PRO A 245 2.01 -7.85 -20.30
C PRO A 245 1.34 -6.67 -19.53
N ILE A 246 1.98 -6.16 -18.46
CA ILE A 246 1.37 -5.19 -17.54
C ILE A 246 1.14 -3.84 -18.21
N LYS A 247 -0.07 -3.28 -18.10
CA LYS A 247 -0.44 -1.97 -18.64
C LYS A 247 -0.92 -1.02 -17.53
N LEU A 248 -0.64 0.27 -17.74
CA LEU A 248 -1.18 1.38 -16.95
C LEU A 248 -2.03 2.30 -17.83
N VAL A 249 -3.33 2.32 -17.55
CA VAL A 249 -4.34 3.12 -18.26
C VAL A 249 -4.71 4.34 -17.42
N LYS A 250 -4.60 5.52 -18.02
CA LYS A 250 -5.00 6.80 -17.43
C LYS A 250 -6.34 7.21 -18.04
N THR A 251 -7.36 7.43 -17.21
CA THR A 251 -8.70 7.83 -17.68
C THR A 251 -9.00 9.32 -17.51
N ALA A 252 -8.21 10.03 -16.70
CA ALA A 252 -8.34 11.46 -16.50
C ALA A 252 -7.00 12.11 -16.14
N GLU A 253 -6.92 13.41 -16.35
CA GLU A 253 -5.83 14.22 -15.86
C GLU A 253 -5.86 14.34 -14.33
N LEU A 254 -4.68 14.22 -13.71
CA LEU A 254 -4.47 14.40 -12.29
C LEU A 254 -3.49 15.57 -12.10
N PRO A 255 -3.99 16.81 -11.91
CA PRO A 255 -3.15 17.98 -11.74
C PRO A 255 -2.11 17.82 -10.61
N PRO A 256 -0.83 18.11 -10.85
CA PRO A 256 0.21 18.01 -9.81
C PRO A 256 0.09 19.08 -8.72
N THR A 257 -0.89 19.99 -8.82
CA THR A 257 -1.21 20.98 -7.80
C THR A 257 -1.99 20.41 -6.62
N GLN A 258 -2.42 19.14 -6.69
CA GLN A 258 -3.22 18.48 -5.67
C GLN A 258 -2.54 17.19 -5.18
N ASN A 259 -2.94 16.75 -3.98
CA ASN A 259 -2.54 15.47 -3.44
C ASN A 259 -3.67 14.45 -3.66
N TYR A 260 -3.32 13.17 -3.72
CA TYR A 260 -4.21 12.09 -4.07
C TYR A 260 -4.09 10.93 -3.08
N VAL A 261 -5.23 10.37 -2.71
CA VAL A 261 -5.34 9.05 -2.07
C VAL A 261 -5.95 8.11 -3.11
N MET A 262 -5.09 7.29 -3.70
CA MET A 262 -5.47 6.28 -4.70
C MET A 262 -5.83 4.99 -3.99
N GLY A 263 -7.10 4.60 -4.04
CA GLY A 263 -7.55 3.30 -3.53
C GLY A 263 -7.38 2.25 -4.63
N ALA A 264 -6.48 1.29 -4.41
CA ALA A 264 -6.12 0.25 -5.37
C ALA A 264 -6.80 -1.09 -5.05
N HIS A 265 -7.39 -1.71 -6.09
CA HIS A 265 -8.20 -2.93 -6.00
C HIS A 265 -8.00 -3.83 -7.23
N PRO A 266 -8.07 -5.17 -7.14
CA PRO A 266 -7.97 -5.98 -5.94
C PRO A 266 -6.50 -6.19 -5.52
N HIS A 267 -6.24 -6.65 -4.30
CA HIS A 267 -4.89 -6.85 -3.74
C HIS A 267 -4.08 -7.93 -4.49
N GLY A 268 -4.71 -9.03 -4.91
CA GLY A 268 -3.96 -10.20 -5.38
C GLY A 268 -3.09 -10.82 -4.27
N ILE A 269 -2.20 -11.75 -4.63
CA ILE A 269 -1.23 -12.31 -3.66
C ILE A 269 -0.02 -11.39 -3.46
N MET A 270 0.51 -10.81 -4.55
CA MET A 270 1.78 -10.08 -4.53
C MET A 270 1.68 -8.63 -5.05
N THR A 271 0.50 -8.16 -5.45
CA THR A 271 0.30 -6.81 -6.01
C THR A 271 1.24 -6.47 -7.17
N THR A 272 1.61 -7.45 -8.00
CA THR A 272 2.64 -7.31 -9.05
C THR A 272 2.32 -6.20 -10.05
N GLY A 273 1.06 -6.08 -10.46
CA GLY A 273 0.61 -5.02 -11.38
C GLY A 273 0.84 -3.65 -10.78
N PHE A 274 0.39 -3.46 -9.55
CA PHE A 274 0.57 -2.21 -8.83
C PHE A 274 2.05 -1.89 -8.61
N PHE A 275 2.88 -2.86 -8.21
CA PHE A 275 4.31 -2.63 -7.99
C PHE A 275 4.97 -2.11 -9.26
N CYS A 276 4.75 -2.78 -10.39
CA CYS A 276 5.27 -2.33 -11.68
C CYS A 276 4.76 -0.93 -12.04
N ASN A 277 3.48 -0.63 -11.79
CA ASN A 277 2.86 0.62 -12.20
C ASN A 277 3.19 1.83 -11.32
N PHE A 278 3.37 1.65 -10.01
CA PHE A 278 3.50 2.76 -9.06
C PHE A 278 4.90 2.82 -8.42
N ASN A 279 5.58 1.69 -8.21
CA ASN A 279 6.92 1.69 -7.61
C ASN A 279 8.04 1.77 -8.65
N THR A 280 7.80 1.38 -9.89
CA THR A 280 8.84 1.37 -10.93
C THR A 280 8.50 2.32 -12.09
N GLU A 281 9.46 2.60 -12.96
CA GLU A 281 9.23 3.32 -14.22
C GLU A 281 9.03 2.37 -15.41
N SER A 282 8.77 1.08 -15.17
CA SER A 282 8.55 0.10 -16.24
C SER A 282 7.38 0.45 -17.17
N ASN A 283 6.36 1.12 -16.65
CA ASN A 283 5.21 1.63 -17.40
C ASN A 283 5.19 3.17 -17.54
N ALA A 284 6.35 3.81 -17.39
CA ALA A 284 6.55 5.24 -17.56
C ALA A 284 5.51 6.08 -16.77
N PHE A 285 5.34 5.76 -15.48
CA PHE A 285 4.39 6.46 -14.60
C PHE A 285 4.61 7.97 -14.65
N SER A 286 5.87 8.40 -14.53
CA SER A 286 6.27 9.80 -14.55
C SER A 286 5.87 10.54 -15.84
N GLN A 287 5.78 9.84 -16.98
CA GLN A 287 5.33 10.41 -18.26
C GLN A 287 3.80 10.46 -18.34
N LYS A 288 3.10 9.44 -17.83
CA LYS A 288 1.63 9.38 -17.82
C LYS A 288 1.01 10.38 -16.83
N PHE A 289 1.65 10.55 -15.68
CA PHE A 289 1.22 11.43 -14.59
C PHE A 289 2.35 12.41 -14.22
N PRO A 290 2.64 13.39 -15.10
CA PRO A 290 3.74 14.31 -14.91
C PRO A 290 3.56 15.14 -13.63
N GLY A 291 4.64 15.24 -12.85
CA GLY A 291 4.64 15.96 -11.58
C GLY A 291 4.05 15.20 -10.40
N LEU A 292 3.45 14.02 -10.60
CA LEU A 292 2.99 13.18 -9.50
C LEU A 292 4.11 12.30 -8.94
N ARG A 293 4.11 12.14 -7.62
CA ARG A 293 5.00 11.25 -6.88
C ARG A 293 4.18 10.13 -6.23
N PRO A 294 4.17 8.92 -6.82
CA PRO A 294 3.45 7.80 -6.24
C PRO A 294 4.24 7.22 -5.07
N SER A 295 3.55 6.97 -3.96
CA SER A 295 4.05 6.26 -2.79
C SER A 295 3.09 5.14 -2.46
N MET A 296 3.41 3.92 -2.90
CA MET A 296 2.64 2.75 -2.51
C MET A 296 2.92 2.40 -1.07
N VAL A 297 1.86 2.08 -0.32
CA VAL A 297 1.98 1.66 1.07
C VAL A 297 1.77 0.17 1.26
N ALA A 298 2.62 -0.44 2.08
CA ALA A 298 2.60 -1.87 2.39
C ALA A 298 2.67 -2.10 3.90
N LEU A 299 2.48 -3.35 4.32
CA LEU A 299 2.47 -3.76 5.73
C LEU A 299 3.69 -3.21 6.50
N ALA A 300 3.44 -2.49 7.59
CA ALA A 300 4.48 -1.82 8.37
C ALA A 300 5.56 -2.79 8.92
N GLY A 301 5.18 -4.04 9.21
CA GLY A 301 6.11 -5.08 9.67
C GLY A 301 7.25 -5.39 8.69
N LEU A 302 7.03 -5.22 7.38
CA LEU A 302 8.07 -5.44 6.36
C LEU A 302 9.26 -4.49 6.53
N PHE A 303 9.02 -3.29 7.07
CA PHE A 303 10.03 -2.27 7.30
C PHE A 303 10.89 -2.51 8.54
N ARG A 304 10.62 -3.58 9.29
CA ARG A 304 11.42 -4.05 10.42
C ARG A 304 12.41 -5.15 10.04
N LEU A 305 12.28 -5.73 8.84
CA LEU A 305 13.16 -6.81 8.37
C LEU A 305 14.48 -6.21 7.85
N PRO A 306 15.64 -6.56 8.47
CA PRO A 306 16.96 -6.18 7.99
C PRO A 306 17.13 -6.39 6.48
N ILE A 307 17.76 -5.42 5.82
CA ILE A 307 18.12 -5.36 4.40
C ILE A 307 16.89 -5.29 3.47
N PHE A 308 15.84 -6.04 3.77
CA PHE A 308 14.59 -6.01 3.01
C PHE A 308 13.86 -4.67 3.14
N ARG A 309 13.81 -4.08 4.34
CA ARG A 309 13.28 -2.73 4.55
C ARG A 309 13.95 -1.71 3.61
N ASP A 310 15.25 -1.88 3.38
CA ASP A 310 16.05 -0.95 2.60
C ASP A 310 15.79 -1.09 1.12
N TYR A 311 15.75 -2.33 0.66
CA TYR A 311 15.38 -2.68 -0.70
C TYR A 311 13.98 -2.17 -1.09
N ILE A 312 12.96 -2.38 -0.24
CA ILE A 312 11.61 -1.92 -0.55
C ILE A 312 11.50 -0.39 -0.49
N MET A 313 12.16 0.28 0.47
CA MET A 313 12.20 1.75 0.51
C MET A 313 12.87 2.37 -0.71
N LEU A 314 13.92 1.74 -1.23
CA LEU A 314 14.58 2.19 -2.45
C LEU A 314 13.65 2.14 -3.68
N SER A 315 12.68 1.20 -3.71
CA SER A 315 11.60 1.18 -4.72
C SER A 315 10.48 2.21 -4.46
N GLY A 316 10.54 2.95 -3.34
CA GLY A 316 9.54 3.94 -2.96
C GLY A 316 8.33 3.38 -2.19
N LEU A 317 8.42 2.15 -1.67
CA LEU A 317 7.41 1.62 -0.74
C LEU A 317 7.52 2.33 0.61
N CYS A 318 6.37 2.63 1.21
CA CYS A 318 6.25 3.21 2.55
C CYS A 318 5.36 2.31 3.44
N PRO A 319 5.48 2.38 4.78
CA PRO A 319 4.59 1.64 5.65
C PRO A 319 3.18 2.22 5.61
N VAL A 320 2.18 1.33 5.66
CA VAL A 320 0.75 1.67 5.84
C VAL A 320 0.48 2.01 7.31
N SER A 321 1.14 3.05 7.80
CA SER A 321 0.97 3.59 9.15
C SER A 321 0.36 4.99 9.07
N ARG A 322 -0.38 5.40 10.10
CA ARG A 322 -0.96 6.74 10.16
C ARG A 322 0.12 7.83 10.04
N GLN A 323 1.23 7.65 10.77
CA GLN A 323 2.38 8.56 10.76
C GLN A 323 2.98 8.74 9.36
N SER A 324 3.21 7.64 8.64
CA SER A 324 3.74 7.65 7.27
C SER A 324 2.80 8.34 6.29
N LEU A 325 1.51 7.99 6.36
CA LEU A 325 0.48 8.55 5.50
C LEU A 325 0.31 10.06 5.71
N ASP A 326 0.28 10.50 6.98
CA ASP A 326 0.23 11.91 7.34
C ASP A 326 1.49 12.65 6.87
N PHE A 327 2.68 12.06 7.05
CA PHE A 327 3.93 12.65 6.61
C PHE A 327 3.93 12.90 5.09
N ILE A 328 3.54 11.89 4.29
CA ILE A 328 3.51 12.02 2.82
C ILE A 328 2.52 13.08 2.37
N LEU A 329 1.30 13.09 2.93
CA LEU A 329 0.26 14.02 2.49
C LEU A 329 0.44 15.45 3.02
N SER A 330 1.23 15.63 4.07
CA SER A 330 1.56 16.95 4.66
C SER A 330 2.79 17.61 4.04
N GLN A 331 3.42 16.99 3.04
CA GLN A 331 4.60 17.58 2.41
C GLN A 331 4.27 18.95 1.79
N PRO A 332 5.17 19.95 1.90
CA PRO A 332 4.95 21.27 1.29
C PRO A 332 4.75 21.19 -0.23
N GLN A 333 5.43 20.24 -0.89
CA GLN A 333 5.29 20.01 -2.32
C GLN A 333 4.02 19.19 -2.60
N ARG A 334 3.14 19.76 -3.43
CA ARG A 334 1.96 19.09 -3.98
C ARG A 334 2.34 17.98 -4.96
N GLY A 335 1.35 17.23 -5.42
CA GLY A 335 1.54 16.12 -6.36
C GLY A 335 1.84 14.78 -5.66
N GLN A 336 1.61 14.68 -4.35
CA GLN A 336 1.79 13.43 -3.62
C GLN A 336 0.62 12.50 -3.92
N ALA A 337 0.92 11.28 -4.35
CA ALA A 337 -0.09 10.26 -4.65
C ALA A 337 0.15 9.02 -3.78
N VAL A 338 -0.57 8.91 -2.66
CA VAL A 338 -0.50 7.72 -1.81
C VAL A 338 -1.36 6.63 -2.44
N VAL A 339 -0.77 5.46 -2.70
CA VAL A 339 -1.48 4.30 -3.26
C VAL A 339 -1.71 3.26 -2.16
N ILE A 340 -2.97 3.07 -1.79
CA ILE A 340 -3.39 2.18 -0.70
C ILE A 340 -4.14 0.99 -1.30
N ILE A 341 -3.64 -0.22 -1.09
CA ILE A 341 -4.40 -1.44 -1.42
C ILE A 341 -5.43 -1.68 -0.30
N VAL A 342 -6.64 -1.16 -0.49
CA VAL A 342 -7.61 -0.93 0.60
C VAL A 342 -8.08 -2.23 1.25
N GLY A 343 -8.29 -3.29 0.45
CA GLY A 343 -8.73 -4.59 0.97
C GLY A 343 -7.69 -5.29 1.87
N GLY A 344 -6.40 -4.96 1.64
CA GLY A 344 -5.27 -5.50 2.41
C GLY A 344 -5.21 -7.03 2.42
N ALA A 345 -4.62 -7.58 3.49
CA ALA A 345 -4.46 -9.03 3.68
C ALA A 345 -5.78 -9.82 3.76
N GLN A 346 -6.94 -9.18 4.00
CA GLN A 346 -8.22 -9.91 3.95
C GLN A 346 -8.62 -10.20 2.51
N GLU A 347 -8.36 -9.28 1.59
CA GLU A 347 -8.74 -9.44 0.19
C GLU A 347 -7.88 -10.48 -0.52
N SER A 348 -6.58 -10.57 -0.17
CA SER A 348 -5.67 -11.58 -0.71
C SER A 348 -6.08 -13.03 -0.42
N LEU A 349 -6.93 -13.27 0.60
CA LEU A 349 -7.47 -14.59 0.91
C LEU A 349 -8.47 -15.10 -0.13
N TYR A 350 -9.07 -14.20 -0.90
CA TYR A 350 -10.06 -14.52 -1.93
C TYR A 350 -9.57 -14.20 -3.35
N SER A 351 -8.27 -13.95 -3.51
CA SER A 351 -7.61 -13.66 -4.79
C SER A 351 -7.51 -14.92 -5.65
N GLY A 352 -8.64 -15.40 -6.17
CA GLY A 352 -8.70 -16.52 -7.11
C GLY A 352 -8.91 -16.06 -8.55
N PRO A 353 -8.51 -16.89 -9.54
CA PRO A 353 -8.76 -16.56 -10.93
C PRO A 353 -10.25 -16.32 -11.25
N GLY A 354 -10.53 -15.27 -12.02
CA GLY A 354 -11.88 -14.82 -12.38
C GLY A 354 -12.68 -14.20 -11.23
N GLN A 355 -12.10 -14.02 -10.05
CA GLN A 355 -12.77 -13.40 -8.92
C GLN A 355 -12.60 -11.89 -8.92
N HIS A 356 -13.73 -11.18 -8.87
CA HIS A 356 -13.79 -9.71 -8.83
C HIS A 356 -14.50 -9.25 -7.55
N CYS A 357 -13.99 -9.72 -6.41
CA CYS A 357 -14.47 -9.40 -5.08
C CYS A 357 -13.49 -8.46 -4.38
N VAL A 358 -13.98 -7.35 -3.83
CA VAL A 358 -13.16 -6.34 -3.14
C VAL A 358 -13.69 -6.09 -1.72
N VAL A 359 -12.80 -6.12 -0.73
CA VAL A 359 -13.10 -5.89 0.68
C VAL A 359 -13.09 -4.39 0.94
N LEU A 360 -14.26 -3.76 0.80
CA LEU A 360 -14.38 -2.31 0.78
C LEU A 360 -15.54 -1.78 1.64
N ARG A 361 -16.64 -2.52 1.84
CA ARG A 361 -17.88 -1.98 2.44
C ARG A 361 -17.64 -1.31 3.80
N LYS A 362 -16.74 -1.89 4.59
CA LYS A 362 -16.41 -1.41 5.94
C LYS A 362 -15.07 -0.66 6.01
N ARG A 363 -14.31 -0.54 4.90
CA ARG A 363 -12.94 0.02 4.89
C ARG A 363 -12.96 1.51 4.59
N LYS A 364 -13.33 2.33 5.58
CA LYS A 364 -13.50 3.80 5.39
C LYS A 364 -12.29 4.65 5.76
N GLY A 365 -11.22 4.05 6.30
CA GLY A 365 -10.05 4.78 6.82
C GLY A 365 -9.33 5.64 5.75
N PHE A 366 -9.27 5.17 4.51
CA PHE A 366 -8.64 5.94 3.42
C PHE A 366 -9.45 7.18 3.03
N VAL A 367 -10.78 7.13 3.14
CA VAL A 367 -11.67 8.29 2.93
C VAL A 367 -11.50 9.30 4.04
N HIS A 368 -11.40 8.83 5.29
CA HIS A 368 -11.12 9.68 6.43
C HIS A 368 -9.76 10.40 6.27
N LEU A 369 -8.71 9.68 5.86
CA LEU A 369 -7.40 10.25 5.54
C LEU A 369 -7.49 11.32 4.43
N ALA A 370 -8.19 11.02 3.33
CA ALA A 370 -8.36 11.93 2.21
C ALA A 370 -9.03 13.24 2.65
N LEU A 371 -10.11 13.16 3.44
CA LEU A 371 -10.81 14.33 3.99
C LEU A 371 -9.90 15.16 4.92
N GLN A 372 -9.07 14.53 5.75
CA GLN A 372 -8.16 15.26 6.65
C GLN A 372 -7.11 16.10 5.92
N HIS A 373 -6.63 15.60 4.79
CA HIS A 373 -5.60 16.26 4.00
C HIS A 373 -6.15 17.06 2.81
N GLY A 374 -7.46 17.03 2.57
CA GLY A 374 -8.05 17.59 1.34
C GLY A 374 -7.47 16.96 0.07
N ALA A 375 -7.08 15.68 0.16
CA ALA A 375 -6.49 14.93 -0.94
C ALA A 375 -7.60 14.24 -1.74
N SER A 376 -7.59 14.40 -3.07
CA SER A 376 -8.60 13.79 -3.93
C SER A 376 -8.57 12.27 -3.85
N LEU A 377 -9.74 11.65 -3.74
CA LEU A 377 -9.89 10.21 -3.81
C LEU A 377 -9.84 9.74 -5.26
N VAL A 378 -9.05 8.73 -5.57
CA VAL A 378 -8.95 8.19 -6.93
C VAL A 378 -9.19 6.67 -6.90
N PRO A 379 -10.25 6.16 -7.54
CA PRO A 379 -10.44 4.72 -7.66
C PRO A 379 -9.44 4.15 -8.67
N VAL A 380 -8.78 3.05 -8.30
CA VAL A 380 -7.86 2.32 -9.15
C VAL A 380 -8.25 0.84 -9.15
N TYR A 381 -8.40 0.27 -10.34
CA TYR A 381 -8.73 -1.14 -10.51
C TYR A 381 -7.69 -1.87 -11.39
N SER A 382 -7.26 -3.07 -11.00
CA SER A 382 -6.29 -3.91 -11.74
C SER A 382 -6.93 -5.22 -12.20
N PHE A 383 -7.24 -5.31 -13.49
CA PHE A 383 -7.70 -6.56 -14.11
C PHE A 383 -6.53 -7.52 -14.27
N GLY A 384 -6.75 -8.83 -14.07
CA GLY A 384 -5.69 -9.84 -14.13
C GLY A 384 -4.91 -10.06 -12.83
N GLU A 385 -5.01 -9.15 -11.87
CA GLU A 385 -4.21 -9.19 -10.62
C GLU A 385 -4.50 -10.43 -9.77
N ASN A 386 -5.75 -10.90 -9.74
CA ASN A 386 -6.16 -12.12 -9.03
C ASN A 386 -5.88 -13.41 -9.82
N ASP A 387 -5.52 -13.32 -11.11
CA ASP A 387 -5.40 -14.47 -12.01
C ASP A 387 -3.97 -15.05 -12.04
N VAL A 388 -2.99 -14.33 -11.47
CA VAL A 388 -1.57 -14.70 -11.52
C VAL A 388 -1.20 -15.90 -10.66
N PHE A 389 -2.04 -16.27 -9.69
CA PHE A 389 -1.89 -17.47 -8.86
C PHE A 389 -3.23 -18.14 -8.62
N LYS A 390 -3.20 -19.47 -8.41
CA LYS A 390 -4.32 -20.20 -7.81
C LYS A 390 -4.19 -20.10 -6.30
N VAL A 391 -5.25 -19.66 -5.63
CA VAL A 391 -5.30 -19.55 -4.16
C VAL A 391 -6.25 -20.59 -3.62
N LYS A 392 -5.81 -21.32 -2.60
CA LYS A 392 -6.67 -22.26 -1.89
C LYS A 392 -7.52 -21.47 -0.90
N THR A 393 -8.80 -21.35 -1.21
CA THR A 393 -9.80 -20.78 -0.31
C THR A 393 -10.34 -21.86 0.62
N PHE A 394 -10.51 -21.49 1.89
CA PHE A 394 -11.15 -22.35 2.89
C PHE A 394 -12.60 -21.91 3.08
N ALA A 395 -13.51 -22.85 3.31
CA ALA A 395 -14.90 -22.54 3.62
C ALA A 395 -14.96 -21.74 4.94
N THR A 396 -15.86 -20.76 5.02
CA THR A 396 -15.90 -19.80 6.15
C THR A 396 -16.26 -20.44 7.49
N ASP A 397 -16.91 -21.59 7.45
CA ASP A 397 -17.28 -22.45 8.58
C ASP A 397 -16.18 -23.47 8.96
N SER A 398 -15.09 -23.54 8.20
CA SER A 398 -14.02 -24.51 8.43
C SER A 398 -13.05 -24.08 9.54
N TRP A 399 -12.50 -25.06 10.26
CA TRP A 399 -11.47 -24.81 11.27
C TRP A 399 -10.19 -24.23 10.65
N GLN A 400 -9.87 -24.56 9.38
CA GLN A 400 -8.72 -23.99 8.67
C GLN A 400 -8.91 -22.49 8.44
N TYR A 401 -10.11 -22.06 8.03
CA TYR A 401 -10.43 -20.64 7.89
C TYR A 401 -10.36 -19.91 9.23
N LEU A 402 -10.87 -20.53 10.31
CA LEU A 402 -10.77 -19.97 11.65
C LEU A 402 -9.30 -19.81 12.08
N CYS A 403 -8.46 -20.81 11.84
CA CYS A 403 -7.02 -20.77 12.11
C CYS A 403 -6.34 -19.65 11.29
N GLN A 404 -6.58 -19.59 9.98
CA GLN A 404 -6.01 -18.59 9.08
C GLN A 404 -6.41 -17.16 9.47
N THR A 405 -7.69 -16.94 9.80
CA THR A 405 -8.18 -15.63 10.22
C THR A 405 -7.68 -15.24 11.60
N THR A 406 -7.53 -16.20 12.53
CA THR A 406 -6.94 -15.98 13.85
C THR A 406 -5.46 -15.63 13.74
N PHE A 407 -4.68 -16.37 12.95
CA PHE A 407 -3.28 -16.07 12.68
C PHE A 407 -3.12 -14.67 12.08
N LYS A 408 -3.97 -14.31 11.11
CA LYS A 408 -3.97 -12.97 10.52
C LYS A 408 -4.26 -11.88 11.56
N LYS A 409 -5.20 -12.10 12.48
CA LYS A 409 -5.48 -11.15 13.58
C LYS A 409 -4.27 -10.99 14.51
N LEU A 410 -3.51 -12.07 14.76
CA LEU A 410 -2.35 -12.06 15.64
C LEU A 410 -1.11 -11.43 14.97
N MET A 411 -0.85 -11.79 13.71
CA MET A 411 0.40 -11.47 13.03
C MET A 411 0.30 -10.30 12.04
N GLY A 412 -0.92 -9.84 11.73
CA GLY A 412 -1.15 -8.73 10.80
C GLY A 412 -0.96 -9.07 9.31
N PHE A 413 -0.66 -10.34 8.97
CA PHE A 413 -0.58 -10.83 7.60
C PHE A 413 -1.32 -12.14 7.42
N ALA A 414 -1.83 -12.38 6.21
CA ALA A 414 -2.58 -13.59 5.89
C ALA A 414 -1.65 -14.66 5.27
N PRO A 415 -1.54 -15.86 5.87
CA PRO A 415 -0.81 -16.95 5.26
C PRO A 415 -1.67 -17.50 4.11
N CYS A 416 -1.47 -16.95 2.91
CA CYS A 416 -2.11 -17.44 1.70
C CYS A 416 -1.43 -18.73 1.25
N ILE A 417 -2.20 -19.79 1.06
CA ILE A 417 -1.74 -20.99 0.37
C ILE A 417 -2.05 -20.79 -1.11
N PHE A 418 -1.00 -20.61 -1.91
CA PHE A 418 -1.14 -20.35 -3.33
C PHE A 418 -0.17 -21.19 -4.15
N SER A 419 -0.47 -21.32 -5.43
CA SER A 419 0.35 -22.04 -6.39
C SER A 419 0.26 -21.40 -7.76
N GLY A 420 1.39 -21.36 -8.46
CA GLY A 420 1.47 -21.01 -9.86
C GLY A 420 1.81 -22.24 -10.70
N ARG A 421 2.70 -22.05 -11.67
CA ARG A 421 3.31 -23.06 -12.53
C ARG A 421 4.73 -23.40 -12.08
N GLY A 422 5.28 -24.49 -12.63
CA GLY A 422 6.68 -24.85 -12.45
C GLY A 422 7.63 -24.02 -13.32
N LEU A 423 8.91 -24.08 -12.99
CA LEU A 423 9.97 -23.35 -13.71
C LEU A 423 10.21 -23.91 -15.11
N PHE A 424 10.19 -25.24 -15.24
CA PHE A 424 10.53 -25.97 -16.46
C PHE A 424 9.32 -26.49 -17.26
N SER A 425 8.11 -26.44 -16.68
CA SER A 425 6.87 -26.87 -17.36
C SER A 425 5.69 -26.00 -16.94
N ALA A 426 4.87 -25.61 -17.91
CA ALA A 426 3.67 -24.81 -17.65
C ALA A 426 2.57 -25.59 -16.90
N ASN A 427 2.59 -26.92 -16.99
CA ASN A 427 1.57 -27.80 -16.42
C ASN A 427 1.96 -28.36 -15.05
N SER A 428 3.17 -28.10 -14.56
CA SER A 428 3.59 -28.54 -13.24
C SER A 428 3.27 -27.52 -12.16
N TRP A 429 3.12 -27.99 -10.93
CA TRP A 429 2.93 -27.14 -9.76
C TRP A 429 4.23 -26.41 -9.40
N GLY A 430 4.14 -25.15 -8.96
CA GLY A 430 5.31 -24.40 -8.50
C GLY A 430 4.99 -22.99 -8.01
N LEU A 431 6.03 -22.21 -7.75
CA LEU A 431 5.94 -20.82 -7.27
C LEU A 431 5.93 -19.78 -8.40
N MET A 432 6.12 -20.20 -9.65
CA MET A 432 6.19 -19.28 -10.77
C MET A 432 4.78 -18.81 -11.13
N PRO A 433 4.43 -17.51 -11.13
CA PRO A 433 3.09 -17.05 -11.45
C PRO A 433 2.65 -17.40 -12.87
N PHE A 434 1.34 -17.47 -13.11
CA PHE A 434 0.78 -17.60 -14.46
C PHE A 434 1.00 -16.30 -15.25
N ALA A 435 1.40 -16.44 -16.52
CA ALA A 435 1.64 -15.30 -17.41
C ALA A 435 0.32 -14.77 -17.97
N VAL A 436 -0.46 -14.11 -17.13
CA VAL A 436 -1.76 -13.51 -17.47
C VAL A 436 -1.58 -11.99 -17.66
N PRO A 437 -2.21 -11.37 -18.67
CA PRO A 437 -2.21 -9.91 -18.83
C PRO A 437 -2.76 -9.20 -17.60
N ILE A 438 -2.04 -8.18 -17.11
CA ILE A 438 -2.51 -7.32 -16.02
C ILE A 438 -2.74 -5.89 -16.56
N THR A 439 -3.93 -5.33 -16.35
CA THR A 439 -4.23 -3.96 -16.76
C THR A 439 -4.76 -3.16 -15.59
N THR A 440 -3.96 -2.20 -15.12
CA THR A 440 -4.37 -1.26 -14.07
C THR A 440 -4.94 0.00 -14.70
N VAL A 441 -6.17 0.34 -14.31
CA VAL A 441 -6.90 1.52 -14.74
C VAL A 441 -6.99 2.50 -13.58
N VAL A 442 -6.50 3.73 -13.79
CA VAL A 442 -6.60 4.84 -12.85
C VAL A 442 -7.81 5.69 -13.22
N GLY A 443 -8.79 5.75 -12.32
CA GLY A 443 -10.05 6.46 -12.50
C GLY A 443 -9.97 7.97 -12.33
N ARG A 444 -11.13 8.62 -12.40
CA ARG A 444 -11.26 10.08 -12.24
C ARG A 444 -11.15 10.49 -10.76
N PRO A 445 -10.55 11.64 -10.43
CA PRO A 445 -10.46 12.11 -9.06
C PRO A 445 -11.82 12.59 -8.53
N ILE A 446 -12.15 12.19 -7.31
CA ILE A 446 -13.26 12.68 -6.52
C ILE A 446 -12.69 13.72 -5.55
N GLN A 447 -13.01 14.99 -5.81
CA GLN A 447 -12.60 16.10 -4.98
C GLN A 447 -13.28 16.03 -3.62
N VAL A 448 -12.52 16.24 -2.55
CA VAL A 448 -13.02 16.24 -1.18
C VAL A 448 -12.57 17.53 -0.47
N PRO A 449 -13.39 18.12 0.42
CA PRO A 449 -12.97 19.26 1.22
C PRO A 449 -11.95 18.82 2.26
N GLN A 450 -11.07 19.73 2.65
CA GLN A 450 -10.22 19.50 3.81
C GLN A 450 -11.02 19.68 5.12
N ARG A 451 -11.02 18.66 5.97
CA ARG A 451 -11.70 18.61 7.27
C ARG A 451 -10.80 17.94 8.30
N LEU A 452 -10.30 18.69 9.28
CA LEU A 452 -9.42 18.13 10.33
C LEU A 452 -10.09 16.99 11.12
N ASN A 453 -11.39 17.14 11.40
CA ASN A 453 -12.21 16.15 12.10
C ASN A 453 -13.44 15.78 11.23
N PRO A 454 -13.29 14.94 10.20
CA PRO A 454 -14.39 14.55 9.33
C PRO A 454 -15.47 13.80 10.11
N THR A 455 -16.73 14.18 9.92
CA THR A 455 -17.85 13.48 10.54
C THR A 455 -18.09 12.13 9.88
N LYS A 456 -18.70 11.17 10.60
CA LYS A 456 -19.09 9.87 10.03
C LYS A 456 -19.98 10.01 8.79
N LYS A 457 -20.90 10.99 8.79
CA LYS A 457 -21.79 11.26 7.65
C LYS A 457 -21.01 11.71 6.41
N GLU A 458 -20.03 12.59 6.56
CA GLU A 458 -19.16 13.02 5.44
C GLU A 458 -18.34 11.85 4.91
N VAL A 459 -17.73 11.06 5.81
CA VAL A 459 -16.95 9.86 5.42
C VAL A 459 -17.83 8.87 4.67
N ASP A 460 -19.04 8.59 5.17
CA ASP A 460 -19.99 7.67 4.54
C ASP A 460 -20.44 8.16 3.15
N HIS A 461 -20.67 9.46 3.02
CA HIS A 461 -21.02 10.09 1.75
C HIS A 461 -19.92 9.92 0.70
N TYR A 462 -18.68 10.30 1.01
CA TYR A 462 -17.56 10.17 0.07
C TYR A 462 -17.16 8.72 -0.19
N HIS A 463 -17.32 7.84 0.80
CA HIS A 463 -17.12 6.41 0.60
C HIS A 463 -18.13 5.81 -0.39
N MET A 464 -19.40 6.19 -0.31
CA MET A 464 -20.42 5.78 -1.27
C MET A 464 -20.12 6.32 -2.69
N LEU A 465 -19.70 7.58 -2.81
CA LEU A 465 -19.26 8.14 -4.10
C LEU A 465 -18.06 7.37 -4.67
N TYR A 466 -17.10 7.03 -3.82
CA TYR A 466 -15.94 6.23 -4.21
C TYR A 466 -16.34 4.84 -4.70
N MET A 467 -17.20 4.12 -3.97
CA MET A 467 -17.68 2.79 -4.37
C MET A 467 -18.39 2.83 -5.72
N LYS A 468 -19.27 3.82 -5.94
CA LYS A 468 -19.98 4.01 -7.22
C LYS A 468 -19.00 4.30 -8.36
N ALA A 469 -17.99 5.14 -8.12
CA ALA A 469 -16.97 5.46 -9.12
C ALA A 469 -16.09 4.24 -9.45
N LEU A 470 -15.76 3.39 -8.46
CA LEU A 470 -15.01 2.16 -8.68
C LEU A 470 -15.83 1.12 -9.46
N GLU A 471 -17.12 0.97 -9.16
CA GLU A 471 -18.04 0.11 -9.92
C GLU A 471 -18.16 0.57 -11.37
N GLN A 472 -18.36 1.87 -11.60
CA GLN A 472 -18.39 2.44 -12.94
C GLN A 472 -17.06 2.21 -13.69
N LEU A 473 -15.92 2.45 -13.04
CA LEU A 473 -14.60 2.22 -13.63
C LEU A 473 -14.42 0.76 -14.07
N PHE A 474 -14.87 -0.18 -13.24
CA PHE A 474 -14.87 -1.61 -13.55
C PHE A 474 -15.74 -1.91 -14.77
N GLU A 475 -17.00 -1.46 -14.75
CA GLU A 475 -17.97 -1.71 -15.83
C GLU A 475 -17.50 -1.17 -17.19
N GLU A 476 -16.91 0.02 -17.21
CA GLU A 476 -16.41 0.66 -18.44
C GLU A 476 -15.24 -0.10 -19.09
N HIS A 477 -14.43 -0.82 -18.31
CA HIS A 477 -13.17 -1.38 -18.80
C HIS A 477 -13.12 -2.91 -18.83
N LYS A 478 -14.03 -3.61 -18.15
CA LYS A 478 -13.97 -5.07 -17.96
C LYS A 478 -13.90 -5.86 -19.27
N GLU A 479 -14.72 -5.52 -20.26
CA GLU A 479 -14.76 -6.24 -21.54
C GLU A 479 -13.47 -6.06 -22.33
N SER A 480 -12.92 -4.84 -22.35
CA SER A 480 -11.62 -4.56 -22.98
C SER A 480 -10.44 -5.28 -22.33
N CYS A 481 -10.62 -5.70 -21.07
CA CYS A 481 -9.64 -6.46 -20.30
C CYS A 481 -9.92 -7.97 -20.28
N GLY A 482 -10.85 -8.46 -21.11
CA GLY A 482 -11.15 -9.89 -21.26
C GLY A 482 -12.10 -10.47 -20.20
N VAL A 483 -12.77 -9.63 -19.42
CA VAL A 483 -13.78 -10.04 -18.44
C VAL A 483 -15.17 -10.00 -19.08
N SER A 484 -15.99 -11.03 -18.86
CA SER A 484 -17.33 -11.14 -19.43
C SER A 484 -18.25 -9.99 -19.02
N ALA A 485 -19.10 -9.53 -19.94
CA ALA A 485 -20.14 -8.52 -19.73
C ALA A 485 -21.10 -8.85 -18.56
N SER A 486 -21.34 -10.14 -18.28
CA SER A 486 -22.18 -10.60 -17.17
C SER A 486 -21.52 -10.49 -15.80
N THR A 487 -20.19 -10.37 -15.75
CA THR A 487 -19.43 -10.28 -14.49
C THR A 487 -19.68 -8.95 -13.82
N ARG A 488 -19.91 -8.96 -12.51
CA ARG A 488 -20.11 -7.75 -11.69
C ARG A 488 -19.04 -7.66 -10.60
N LEU A 489 -18.66 -6.43 -10.27
CA LEU A 489 -17.79 -6.16 -9.12
C LEU A 489 -18.57 -6.41 -7.83
N THR A 490 -18.04 -7.26 -6.96
CA THR A 490 -18.69 -7.57 -5.68
C THR A 490 -17.97 -6.86 -4.54
N PHE A 491 -18.69 -6.00 -3.83
CA PHE A 491 -18.19 -5.36 -2.60
C PHE A 491 -18.45 -6.26 -1.39
N MET A 492 -17.41 -6.55 -0.60
CA MET A 492 -17.47 -7.29 0.66
C MET A 492 -17.30 -6.36 1.87
#